data_AF-A0A4Z0WGR0-F1
#
_entry.id   AF-A0A4Z0WGR0-F1
#
_cell.length_a   1.000
_cell.length_b   1.000
_cell.length_c   1.000
_cell.angle_alpha   90.00
_cell.angle_beta   90.00
_cell.angle_gamma   90.00
#
_symmetry.space_group_name_H-M   'P 1'
#
loop_
_entity.id
_entity.type
_entity.pdbx_description
1 polymer ?
#
loop_
_entity_poly.entity_id
_entity_poly.type
_entity_poly.pdbx_seq_one_letter_code
_entity_poly.pdbx_strand_id
1 'polypeptide(L)'
;MREEIRHQGEVRLDRDQETLWLTLRQLVELFGRDKSVISRHLKNNFREWELDQEVVVAKNAQPAAYGKIYQIDHFNLDVIISVGYRVNCARATRFQQWAIRFVQTILLLRRYDEGP
;
A
#
# COMPACT_ATOMS: atom_id res chain seq x y z
N MET A 1 -17.56 -3.94 29.07
CA MET A 1 -16.56 -4.79 28.38
C MET A 1 -16.13 -4.03 27.13
N ARG A 2 -14.99 -3.32 27.19
CA ARG A 2 -14.41 -2.61 26.05
C ARG A 2 -13.21 -3.43 25.62
N GLU A 3 -13.25 -3.99 24.42
CA GLU A 3 -12.10 -4.69 23.87
C GLU A 3 -10.99 -3.69 23.60
N GLU A 4 -9.84 -3.93 24.23
CA GLU A 4 -8.58 -3.24 23.96
C GLU A 4 -8.11 -3.60 22.55
N ILE A 5 -8.35 -2.70 21.60
CA ILE A 5 -7.76 -2.79 20.27
C ILE A 5 -6.26 -2.49 20.42
N ARG A 6 -5.44 -3.55 20.39
CA ARG A 6 -3.99 -3.44 20.31
C ARG A 6 -3.63 -2.69 19.02
N HIS A 7 -2.94 -1.55 19.14
CA HIS A 7 -2.42 -0.75 18.02
C HIS A 7 -1.29 -1.47 17.25
N GLN A 8 -1.59 -2.56 16.55
CA GLN A 8 -0.74 -3.06 15.46
C GLN A 8 -1.22 -2.41 14.16
N GLY A 9 -0.42 -1.49 13.63
CA GLY A 9 -0.53 -0.83 12.31
C GLY A 9 -1.92 -0.77 11.69
N GLU A 10 -2.64 0.34 11.88
CA GLU A 10 -3.98 0.56 11.32
C GLU A 10 -3.93 0.56 9.78
N VAL A 11 -4.18 -0.60 9.18
CA VAL A 11 -4.36 -0.76 7.74
C VAL A 11 -5.73 -0.21 7.39
N ARG A 12 -5.76 0.90 6.65
CA ARG A 12 -7.03 1.49 6.22
C ARG A 12 -7.53 0.73 4.99
N LEU A 13 -8.57 -0.05 5.21
CA LEU A 13 -9.39 -0.62 4.15
C LEU A 13 -10.47 0.41 3.82
N ASP A 14 -10.40 0.97 2.62
CA ASP A 14 -11.49 1.79 2.10
C ASP A 14 -12.59 0.83 1.63
N ARG A 15 -13.73 0.82 2.32
CA ARG A 15 -14.87 -0.03 1.97
C ARG A 15 -15.64 0.47 0.75
N ASP A 16 -15.51 1.75 0.42
CA ASP A 16 -16.20 2.38 -0.70
C ASP A 16 -15.37 2.26 -1.99
N GLN A 17 -14.04 2.26 -1.88
CA GLN A 17 -13.12 2.08 -3.01
C GLN A 17 -12.49 0.68 -3.10
N GLU A 18 -12.88 -0.25 -2.23
CA GLU A 18 -12.36 -1.63 -2.17
C GLU A 18 -10.82 -1.73 -2.24
N THR A 19 -10.12 -0.73 -1.67
CA THR A 19 -8.66 -0.60 -1.84
C THR A 19 -7.93 -0.42 -0.52
N LEU A 20 -6.63 -0.70 -0.58
CA LEU A 20 -5.71 -0.70 0.54
C LEU A 20 -4.89 0.59 0.55
N TRP A 21 -4.82 1.24 1.72
CA TRP A 21 -3.96 2.39 1.92
C TRP A 21 -2.92 2.12 2.98
N LEU A 22 -1.64 2.37 2.64
CA LEU A 22 -0.51 2.20 3.56
C LEU A 22 0.29 3.49 3.70
N THR A 23 0.73 3.78 4.92
CA THR A 23 1.73 4.81 5.21
C THR A 23 3.13 4.37 4.77
N LEU A 24 4.06 5.32 4.66
CA LEU A 24 5.49 5.03 4.47
C LEU A 24 6.03 4.06 5.53
N ARG A 25 5.57 4.17 6.78
CA ARG A 25 5.98 3.28 7.86
C ARG A 25 5.48 1.85 7.63
N GLN A 26 4.23 1.69 7.21
CA GLN A 26 3.69 0.37 6.90
C GLN A 26 4.37 -0.26 5.68
N LEU A 27 4.76 0.53 4.67
CA LEU A 27 5.57 0.04 3.54
C LEU A 27 6.95 -0.46 3.99
N VAL A 28 7.60 0.24 4.91
CA VAL A 28 8.86 -0.17 5.54
C VAL A 28 8.69 -1.50 6.28
N GLU A 29 7.62 -1.65 7.05
CA GLU A 29 7.30 -2.88 7.79
C GLU A 29 7.00 -4.05 6.82
N LEU A 30 6.19 -3.80 5.78
CA LEU A 30 5.79 -4.77 4.76
C LEU A 30 7.02 -5.34 4.02
N PHE A 31 7.88 -4.46 3.50
CA PHE A 31 9.02 -4.88 2.68
C PHE A 31 10.29 -5.16 3.49
N GLY A 32 10.32 -4.81 4.78
CA GLY A 32 11.48 -5.02 5.65
C GLY A 32 12.71 -4.28 5.15
N ARG A 33 12.53 -3.05 4.66
CA ARG A 33 13.59 -2.20 4.10
C ARG A 33 13.63 -0.86 4.80
N ASP A 34 14.81 -0.26 4.82
CA ASP A 34 15.00 1.05 5.43
C ASP A 34 14.09 2.11 4.80
N LYS A 35 13.65 3.05 5.64
CA LYS A 35 12.80 4.17 5.23
C LYS A 35 13.38 4.92 4.03
N SER A 36 14.69 5.15 4.01
CA SER A 36 15.37 5.86 2.92
C SER A 36 15.27 5.11 1.57
N VAL A 37 15.28 3.78 1.59
CA VAL A 37 15.13 2.93 0.40
C VAL A 37 13.71 3.03 -0.14
N ILE A 38 12.70 2.85 0.72
CA ILE A 38 11.30 2.96 0.32
C ILE A 38 10.98 4.37 -0.18
N SER A 39 11.44 5.42 0.50
CA SER A 39 11.25 6.80 0.06
C SER A 39 11.91 7.08 -1.30
N ARG A 40 13.07 6.47 -1.59
CA ARG A 40 13.71 6.61 -2.91
C ARG A 40 12.84 6.00 -4.01
N HIS A 41 12.32 4.79 -3.80
CA HIS A 41 11.43 4.15 -4.78
C HIS A 41 10.15 4.96 -5.01
N LEU A 42 9.49 5.42 -3.94
CA LEU A 42 8.32 6.30 -4.06
C LEU A 42 8.63 7.55 -4.89
N LYS A 43 9.75 8.23 -4.59
CA LYS A 43 10.17 9.43 -5.32
C LYS A 43 10.42 9.15 -6.80
N ASN A 44 10.99 7.99 -7.13
CA ASN A 44 11.25 7.61 -8.52
C ASN A 44 9.95 7.28 -9.26
N ASN A 45 9.00 6.57 -8.62
CA ASN A 45 7.70 6.26 -9.22
C ASN A 45 6.96 7.54 -9.69
N PHE A 46 6.96 8.59 -8.87
CA PHE A 46 6.33 9.86 -9.23
C PHE A 46 7.11 10.64 -10.29
N ARG A 47 8.43 10.49 -10.35
CA ARG A 47 9.29 11.15 -11.37
C ARG A 47 9.21 10.49 -12.73
N GLU A 48 9.04 9.17 -12.75
CA GLU A 48 8.94 8.36 -13.97
C GLU A 48 7.54 8.45 -14.60
N TRP A 49 6.65 9.32 -14.09
CA TRP A 49 5.28 9.55 -14.55
C TRP A 49 4.39 8.30 -14.58
N GLU A 50 4.77 7.24 -13.86
CA GLU A 50 3.96 6.01 -13.82
C GLU A 50 2.70 6.17 -12.98
N LEU A 51 2.68 7.12 -12.03
CA LEU A 51 1.58 7.33 -11.10
C LEU A 51 1.38 8.83 -10.85
N ASP A 52 0.14 9.29 -10.97
CA ASP A 52 -0.23 10.67 -10.64
C ASP A 52 -0.32 10.84 -9.12
N GLN A 53 0.57 11.67 -8.57
CA GLN A 53 0.71 11.90 -7.13
C GLN A 53 -0.58 12.48 -6.51
N GLU A 54 -1.40 13.21 -7.27
CA GLU A 54 -2.65 13.79 -6.76
C GLU A 54 -3.75 12.74 -6.55
N VAL A 55 -3.68 11.62 -7.28
CA VAL A 55 -4.69 10.55 -7.27
C VAL A 55 -4.36 9.48 -6.23
N VAL A 56 -3.07 9.21 -6.01
CA VAL A 56 -2.63 8.03 -5.22
C VAL A 56 -2.11 8.35 -3.82
N VAL A 57 -2.10 9.64 -3.44
CA VAL A 57 -1.67 10.10 -2.11
C VAL A 57 -2.80 10.82 -1.38
N ALA A 58 -3.38 10.16 -0.38
CA ALA A 58 -4.28 10.82 0.56
C ALA A 58 -3.48 11.47 1.68
N LYS A 59 -3.65 12.79 1.88
CA LYS A 59 -3.05 13.53 2.99
C LYS A 59 -4.01 13.55 4.17
N ASN A 60 -3.70 12.81 5.23
CA ASN A 60 -4.47 12.87 6.46
C ASN A 60 -3.76 13.73 7.50
N ALA A 61 -4.47 14.74 8.02
CA ALA A 61 -4.04 15.53 9.15
C ALA A 61 -4.29 14.73 10.43
N GLN A 62 -3.22 14.25 11.08
CA GLN A 62 -3.34 13.68 12.42
C GLN A 62 -3.03 14.77 13.47
N PRO A 63 -3.94 15.04 14.42
CA PRO A 63 -3.64 15.91 15.54
C PRO A 63 -2.60 15.24 16.43
N ALA A 64 -1.41 15.85 16.54
CA ALA A 64 -0.40 15.39 17.48
C ALA A 64 -0.60 16.01 18.87
N ALA A 65 -0.02 15.39 19.88
CA ALA A 65 0.18 16.04 21.17
C ALA A 65 0.92 17.38 20.95
N TYR A 66 0.48 18.43 21.66
CA TYR A 66 1.01 19.81 21.57
C TYR A 66 0.60 20.61 20.33
N GLY A 67 -0.52 20.28 19.66
CA GLY A 67 -1.10 21.14 18.63
C GLY A 67 -0.33 21.21 17.31
N LYS A 68 0.66 20.33 17.11
CA LYS A 68 1.31 20.14 15.81
C LYS A 68 0.47 19.22 14.96
N ILE A 69 0.11 19.65 13.76
CA ILE A 69 -0.55 18.81 12.77
C ILE A 69 0.55 18.16 11.92
N TYR A 70 0.66 16.84 11.96
CA TYR A 70 1.51 16.11 11.01
C TYR A 70 0.64 15.66 9.84
N GLN A 71 1.06 16.02 8.62
CA GLN A 71 0.53 15.41 7.41
C GLN A 71 1.20 14.05 7.25
N ILE A 72 0.39 12.99 7.23
CA ILE A 72 0.85 11.64 6.94
C ILE A 72 0.29 11.25 5.59
N ASP A 73 1.20 11.03 4.63
CA ASP A 73 0.86 10.51 3.32
C ASP A 73 0.42 9.05 3.43
N HIS A 74 -0.67 8.71 2.75
CA HIS A 74 -1.13 7.34 2.55
C HIS A 74 -1.06 7.01 1.07
N PHE A 75 -0.51 5.84 0.76
CA PHE A 75 -0.28 5.35 -0.59
C PHE A 75 -1.28 4.23 -0.89
N ASN A 76 -1.98 4.34 -2.02
CA ASN A 76 -2.96 3.34 -2.46
C ASN A 76 -2.30 2.04 -2.94
N LEU A 77 -3.13 1.05 -3.32
CA LEU A 77 -2.68 -0.24 -3.79
C LEU A 77 -1.74 -0.17 -5.01
N ASP A 78 -1.96 0.75 -5.95
CA ASP A 78 -1.11 0.89 -7.14
C ASP A 78 0.32 1.29 -6.77
N VAL A 79 0.46 2.25 -5.86
CA VAL A 79 1.77 2.65 -5.33
C VAL A 79 2.42 1.50 -4.57
N ILE A 80 1.65 0.78 -3.74
CA ILE A 80 2.17 -0.36 -2.96
C ILE A 80 2.71 -1.44 -3.90
N ILE A 81 1.95 -1.77 -4.96
CA ILE A 81 2.35 -2.74 -5.97
C ILE A 81 3.61 -2.27 -6.70
N SER A 82 3.60 -1.03 -7.17
CA SER A 82 4.71 -0.41 -7.90
C SER A 82 6.02 -0.38 -7.10
N VAL A 83 5.95 -0.03 -5.80
CA VAL A 83 7.10 -0.13 -4.88
C VAL A 83 7.52 -1.60 -4.70
N GLY A 84 6.57 -2.52 -4.53
CA GLY A 84 6.84 -3.94 -4.39
C GLY A 84 7.56 -4.56 -5.58
N TYR A 85 7.39 -4.04 -6.79
CA TYR A 85 8.14 -4.46 -7.98
C TYR A 85 9.58 -3.93 -8.03
N ARG A 86 9.84 -2.76 -7.45
CA ARG A 86 11.17 -2.13 -7.46
C ARG A 86 12.06 -2.51 -6.28
N VAL A 87 11.48 -2.98 -5.18
CA VAL A 87 12.24 -3.41 -4.00
C VAL A 87 12.80 -4.80 -4.24
N ASN A 88 14.13 -4.91 -4.27
CA ASN A 88 14.79 -6.22 -4.36
C ASN A 88 14.90 -6.85 -2.96
N CYS A 89 13.90 -7.63 -2.52
CA CYS A 89 13.99 -8.45 -1.30
C CYS A 89 13.06 -9.66 -1.34
N ALA A 90 13.33 -10.66 -0.49
CA ALA A 90 12.49 -11.87 -0.40
C ALA A 90 11.02 -11.58 -0.04
N ARG A 91 10.76 -10.55 0.77
CA ARG A 91 9.39 -10.12 1.10
C ARG A 91 8.67 -9.54 -0.12
N ALA A 92 9.36 -8.73 -0.92
CA ALA A 92 8.84 -8.19 -2.17
C ALA A 92 8.58 -9.29 -3.21
N THR A 93 9.47 -10.28 -3.34
CA THR A 93 9.24 -11.45 -4.21
C THR A 93 7.98 -12.23 -3.79
N ARG A 94 7.80 -12.48 -2.49
CA ARG A 94 6.59 -13.14 -1.98
C ARG A 94 5.32 -12.33 -2.25
N PHE A 95 5.41 -11.02 -2.10
CA PHE A 95 4.32 -10.09 -2.42
C PHE A 95 3.95 -10.15 -3.91
N GLN A 96 4.93 -10.11 -4.81
CA GLN A 96 4.71 -10.24 -6.26
C GLN A 96 4.07 -11.59 -6.62
N GLN A 97 4.56 -12.70 -6.05
CA GLN A 97 3.98 -14.02 -6.25
C GLN A 97 2.52 -14.09 -5.76
N TRP A 98 2.21 -13.45 -4.63
CA TRP A 98 0.83 -13.34 -4.14
C TRP A 98 -0.04 -12.53 -5.11
N ALA A 99 0.43 -11.37 -5.57
CA ALA A 99 -0.30 -10.52 -6.50
C ALA A 99 -0.60 -11.24 -7.84
N ILE A 100 0.38 -11.95 -8.39
CA ILE A 100 0.20 -12.75 -9.61
C ILE A 100 -0.84 -13.85 -9.40
N ARG A 101 -0.76 -14.59 -8.28
CA ARG A 101 -1.75 -15.64 -7.96
C ARG A 101 -3.16 -15.05 -7.82
N PHE A 102 -3.29 -13.90 -7.17
CA PHE A 102 -4.57 -13.23 -7.02
C PHE A 102 -5.19 -12.87 -8.37
N VAL A 103 -4.40 -12.29 -9.29
CA VAL A 103 -4.84 -12.01 -10.66
C VAL A 103 -5.25 -13.29 -11.40
N GLN A 104 -4.46 -14.36 -11.29
CA GLN A 104 -4.81 -15.67 -11.88
C GLN A 104 -6.14 -16.20 -11.33
N THR A 105 -6.38 -16.10 -10.02
CA THR A 105 -7.65 -16.48 -9.41
C THR A 105 -8.81 -15.68 -9.98
N ILE A 106 -8.70 -14.36 -10.09
CA ILE A 106 -9.74 -13.52 -10.70
C ILE A 106 -10.03 -13.94 -12.15
N LEU A 107 -8.99 -14.18 -12.94
CA LEU A 107 -9.14 -14.60 -14.33
C LEU A 107 -9.83 -15.97 -14.45
N LEU A 108 -9.55 -16.90 -13.53
CA LEU A 108 -10.21 -18.20 -13.48
C LEU A 108 -11.67 -18.09 -13.05
N LEU A 109 -11.98 -17.27 -12.05
CA LEU A 109 -13.35 -17.02 -11.62
C LEU A 109 -14.18 -16.38 -12.73
N ARG A 110 -13.63 -15.36 -13.40
CA ARG A 110 -14.29 -14.73 -14.55
C ARG A 110 -14.57 -15.72 -15.68
N ARG A 111 -13.65 -16.65 -15.96
CA ARG A 111 -13.88 -17.71 -16.96
C ARG A 111 -14.98 -18.68 -16.53
N TYR A 112 -15.13 -18.94 -15.24
CA TYR A 112 -16.18 -19.81 -14.72
C TYR A 112 -17.56 -19.17 -14.89
N ASP A 113 -17.68 -17.86 -14.67
CA ASP A 113 -18.93 -17.12 -14.75
C ASP A 113 -19.47 -16.98 -16.19
N GLU A 114 -18.59 -17.00 -17.20
CA GLU A 114 -18.96 -16.86 -18.62
C GLU A 114 -19.42 -18.18 -19.27
N GLY A 115 -19.30 -19.32 -18.58
CA GLY A 115 -19.62 -20.65 -19.11
C GLY A 115 -18.75 -21.10 -20.31
N PRO A 116 -18.81 -22.38 -20.70
CA PRO A 116 -18.22 -22.85 -21.96
C PRO A 116 -19.03 -22.43 -23.20
#